data_AF-A0A9E1BFL1-F1
#
_entry.id   AF-A0A9E1BFL1-F1
#
_cell.length_a   1.000
_cell.length_b   1.000
_cell.length_c   1.000
_cell.angle_alpha   90.00
_cell.angle_beta   90.00
_cell.angle_gamma   90.00
#
_symmetry.space_group_name_H-M   'P 1'
#
loop_
_entity.id
_entity.type
_entity.pdbx_description
1 polymer ?
#
loop_
_entity_poly.entity_id
_entity_poly.type
_entity_poly.pdbx_seq_one_letter_code
_entity_poly.pdbx_strand_id
1 'polypeptide(L)'
;MFYRAVAATCPGNDKEYNSNNIYLNTKYITDDIKSSEVLLKQKKEQEGLQFYGITEGFGADRYTDEASLIAIKKLFTIQKKVSGNEISDNYDEAADLLYSYLEDFVKESNEAIIAKSAELPDNNIYTSVAVMALYETAVITCNLGNTRIYLFRKGNLSCLSEDHNQAQVMYKNGVITADKVAAHPKRNKLTQYLGAMPEGKQTEPYYSEVEVKHGDIFIICSSAFCNSVDDESLCDMVRTSRSLSQIAEKLMQAAATKGFTEDTSILVVRADAHEKAVAPVAAGMAAASAASGNSAAAKEGAKASGKAASAKKSRDKTSKTKDETFTDKMKRFLGLSSDSENEKVWPALLTFGCCILVVIILTVLGIKIYNASKSPASKSPTNPPSANVGTPSAATGQTATSAPTPTPAITPTPSENQSTPTQVPTKSPATEEPTQAPTEPPATEEPTQAPTEPPATEEPTQAPTEPPATEEPTQAPTEPPVTEEPTQAPTEPPVTEEPTPPEEATPAPEG
;
A
#
# COMPACT_ATOMS: atom_id res chain seq x y z
N MET A 1 -5.04 18.70 3.01
CA MET A 1 -4.63 17.40 3.61
C MET A 1 -3.42 16.89 2.85
N PHE A 2 -2.53 16.09 3.46
CA PHE A 2 -1.42 15.50 2.72
C PHE A 2 -1.40 13.97 2.80
N TYR A 3 -0.85 13.36 1.76
CA TYR A 3 -0.88 11.92 1.56
C TYR A 3 0.53 11.36 1.42
N ARG A 4 0.70 10.16 2.00
CA ARG A 4 1.92 9.37 1.89
C ARG A 4 1.55 7.98 1.43
N ALA A 5 2.29 7.43 0.48
CA ALA A 5 1.97 6.14 -0.09
C ALA A 5 3.19 5.25 -0.31
N VAL A 6 2.97 3.96 -0.19
CA VAL A 6 3.94 2.90 -0.49
C VAL A 6 3.21 1.80 -1.23
N ALA A 7 3.88 1.16 -2.19
CA ALA A 7 3.36 0.02 -2.88
C ALA A 7 4.45 -1.02 -3.07
N ALA A 8 4.05 -2.28 -3.12
CA ALA A 8 4.92 -3.41 -3.34
C ALA A 8 4.25 -4.38 -4.29
N THR A 9 5.04 -4.97 -5.18
CA THR A 9 4.58 -6.06 -6.03
C THR A 9 5.63 -7.15 -6.12
N CYS A 10 5.18 -8.39 -6.22
CA CYS A 10 6.01 -9.56 -6.41
C CYS A 10 5.37 -10.42 -7.50
N PRO A 11 6.12 -10.78 -8.57
CA PRO A 11 5.64 -11.76 -9.54
C PRO A 11 5.45 -13.11 -8.87
N GLY A 12 4.55 -13.93 -9.40
CA GLY A 12 4.43 -15.32 -8.98
C GLY A 12 5.76 -16.08 -9.17
N ASN A 13 6.06 -17.03 -8.27
CA ASN A 13 7.35 -17.75 -8.27
C ASN A 13 7.69 -18.45 -9.59
N ASP A 14 6.68 -18.92 -10.31
CA ASP A 14 6.85 -19.64 -11.58
C ASP A 14 6.60 -18.74 -12.81
N LYS A 15 6.43 -17.43 -12.62
CA LYS A 15 6.14 -16.47 -13.70
C LYS A 15 7.39 -15.70 -14.12
N GLU A 16 7.59 -15.61 -15.43
CA GLU A 16 8.68 -14.84 -16.04
C GLU A 16 8.44 -13.31 -15.93
N TYR A 17 7.18 -12.90 -15.84
CA TYR A 17 6.76 -11.50 -15.79
C TYR A 17 5.59 -11.31 -14.83
N ASN A 18 5.40 -10.07 -14.38
CA ASN A 18 4.34 -9.69 -13.45
C ASN A 18 3.16 -9.10 -14.25
N SER A 19 2.00 -9.75 -14.19
CA SER A 19 0.80 -9.29 -14.91
C SER A 19 0.05 -8.19 -14.17
N ASN A 20 0.48 -7.84 -12.95
CA ASN A 20 -0.08 -6.73 -12.20
C ASN A 20 0.69 -5.45 -12.47
N ASN A 21 -0.01 -4.32 -12.41
CA ASN A 21 0.61 -3.01 -12.44
C ASN A 21 0.04 -2.13 -11.32
N ILE A 22 0.80 -1.13 -10.91
CA ILE A 22 0.52 -0.28 -9.76
C ILE A 22 0.63 1.18 -10.19
N TYR A 23 -0.39 1.98 -9.88
CA TYR A 23 -0.36 3.42 -10.00
C TYR A 23 -0.11 4.07 -8.63
N LEU A 24 1.03 4.71 -8.48
CA LEU A 24 1.42 5.46 -7.28
C LEU A 24 1.56 6.95 -7.63
N ASN A 25 0.43 7.60 -7.91
CA ASN A 25 0.30 9.03 -8.20
C ASN A 25 1.38 9.54 -9.19
N THR A 26 1.10 9.45 -10.50
CA THR A 26 2.01 9.72 -11.64
C THR A 26 3.13 8.72 -11.89
N LYS A 27 3.36 7.77 -10.98
CA LYS A 27 4.36 6.69 -11.15
C LYS A 27 3.67 5.36 -11.33
N TYR A 28 4.19 4.55 -12.24
CA TYR A 28 3.73 3.18 -12.43
C TYR A 28 4.84 2.29 -12.99
N ILE A 29 4.61 0.98 -13.04
CA ILE A 29 5.61 0.01 -13.48
C ILE A 29 5.68 0.06 -15.02
N THR A 30 6.88 0.35 -15.55
CA THR A 30 7.22 0.33 -16.97
C THR A 30 8.36 -0.66 -17.22
N ASP A 31 8.70 -0.95 -18.47
CA ASP A 31 9.86 -1.79 -18.83
C ASP A 31 11.18 -1.30 -18.20
N ASP A 32 11.31 0.02 -17.98
CA ASP A 32 12.46 0.64 -17.32
C ASP A 32 12.52 0.35 -15.81
N ILE A 33 11.40 -0.04 -15.20
CA ILE A 33 11.25 -0.44 -13.80
C ILE A 33 11.05 -1.95 -13.76
N LYS A 34 12.17 -2.70 -13.71
CA LYS A 34 12.14 -4.17 -13.67
C LYS A 34 11.22 -4.68 -12.55
N SER A 35 10.22 -5.48 -12.95
CA SER A 35 9.10 -6.01 -12.16
C SER A 35 9.48 -6.93 -11.00
N SER A 36 10.72 -7.45 -10.99
CA SER A 36 11.20 -8.47 -10.04
C SER A 36 11.43 -7.90 -8.64
N GLU A 37 10.36 -7.57 -7.91
CA GLU A 37 10.36 -7.02 -6.53
C GLU A 37 10.38 -5.47 -6.47
N VAL A 38 9.45 -4.82 -7.18
CA VAL A 38 9.35 -3.35 -7.15
C VAL A 38 8.66 -2.90 -5.87
N LEU A 39 9.41 -2.22 -5.01
CA LEU A 39 8.86 -1.42 -3.93
C LEU A 39 8.86 0.06 -4.35
N LEU A 40 7.68 0.60 -4.64
CA LEU A 40 7.49 2.01 -4.97
C LEU A 40 7.19 2.79 -3.69
N LYS A 41 7.91 3.88 -3.44
CA LYS A 41 7.67 4.74 -2.28
C LYS A 41 7.58 6.20 -2.69
N GLN A 42 6.55 6.86 -2.17
CA GLN A 42 6.42 8.31 -2.24
C GLN A 42 7.17 8.92 -1.05
N LYS A 43 8.34 9.51 -1.31
CA LYS A 43 9.22 10.06 -0.26
C LYS A 43 8.76 11.41 0.29
N LYS A 44 7.97 12.17 -0.49
CA LYS A 44 7.48 13.50 -0.11
C LYS A 44 5.97 13.44 0.08
N GLU A 45 5.50 14.19 1.06
CA GLU A 45 4.08 14.48 1.26
C GLU A 45 3.53 15.15 -0.01
N GLN A 46 2.34 14.74 -0.44
CA GLN A 46 1.68 15.29 -1.61
C GLN A 46 0.31 15.84 -1.25
N GLU A 47 -0.05 16.90 -1.95
CA GLU A 47 -1.31 17.64 -1.83
C GLU A 47 -2.00 17.71 -3.19
N GLY A 48 -3.25 18.18 -3.20
CA GLY A 48 -4.05 18.32 -4.41
C GLY A 48 -4.52 17.00 -4.98
N LEU A 49 -4.75 16.98 -6.30
CA LEU A 49 -5.34 15.85 -7.02
C LEU A 49 -4.36 14.68 -7.16
N GLN A 50 -4.76 13.52 -6.67
CA GLN A 50 -3.93 12.31 -6.69
C GLN A 50 -4.76 11.11 -7.10
N PHE A 51 -4.11 10.18 -7.80
CA PHE A 51 -4.70 8.89 -8.14
C PHE A 51 -3.80 7.77 -7.64
N TYR A 52 -4.43 6.69 -7.19
CA TYR A 52 -3.75 5.45 -6.79
C TYR A 52 -4.52 4.25 -7.33
N GLY A 53 -3.83 3.15 -7.61
CA GLY A 53 -4.53 1.98 -8.12
C GLY A 53 -3.68 0.74 -8.30
N ILE A 54 -4.34 -0.40 -8.40
CA ILE A 54 -3.77 -1.67 -8.84
C ILE A 54 -4.62 -2.16 -10.01
N THR A 55 -3.94 -2.68 -11.04
CA THR A 55 -4.57 -3.41 -12.14
C THR A 55 -3.98 -4.82 -12.20
N GLU A 56 -4.82 -5.82 -12.39
CA GLU A 56 -4.43 -7.23 -12.50
C GLU A 56 -4.79 -7.72 -13.89
N GLY A 57 -3.79 -7.99 -14.72
CA GLY A 57 -3.97 -8.45 -16.07
C GLY A 57 -4.16 -9.97 -16.14
N PHE A 58 -5.09 -10.44 -16.96
CA PHE A 58 -5.33 -11.87 -17.17
C PHE A 58 -5.84 -12.14 -18.60
N GLY A 59 -5.78 -13.40 -19.02
CA GLY A 59 -6.15 -13.80 -20.38
C GLY A 59 -5.00 -14.52 -21.10
N ALA A 60 -4.68 -14.10 -22.33
CA ALA A 60 -3.66 -14.72 -23.19
C ALA A 60 -2.33 -14.95 -22.47
N ASP A 61 -1.80 -16.18 -22.51
CA ASP A 61 -0.58 -16.62 -21.80
C ASP A 61 0.70 -15.79 -22.07
N ARG A 62 0.71 -14.93 -23.10
CA ARG A 62 1.86 -14.09 -23.49
C ARG A 62 1.63 -12.58 -23.39
N TYR A 63 0.41 -12.16 -23.07
CA TYR A 63 0.02 -10.73 -23.10
C TYR A 63 -0.86 -10.35 -21.91
N THR A 64 -0.81 -11.11 -20.81
CA THR A 64 -1.66 -10.83 -19.65
C THR A 64 -1.35 -9.45 -19.06
N ASP A 65 -0.10 -9.01 -19.08
CA ASP A 65 0.34 -7.71 -18.56
C ASP A 65 -0.11 -6.52 -19.43
N GLU A 66 -0.29 -6.69 -20.74
CA GLU A 66 -0.68 -5.64 -21.68
C GLU A 66 -1.97 -4.92 -21.27
N ALA A 67 -3.03 -5.66 -20.90
CA ALA A 67 -4.28 -5.04 -20.47
C ALA A 67 -4.12 -4.22 -19.19
N SER A 68 -3.35 -4.73 -18.22
CA SER A 68 -3.05 -4.03 -16.96
C SER A 68 -2.28 -2.73 -17.22
N LEU A 69 -1.34 -2.76 -18.16
CA LEU A 69 -0.50 -1.63 -18.55
C LEU A 69 -1.30 -0.57 -19.32
N ILE A 70 -2.20 -0.98 -20.21
CA ILE A 70 -3.10 -0.08 -20.93
C ILE A 70 -3.97 0.71 -19.95
N ALA A 71 -4.63 0.02 -19.00
CA ALA A 71 -5.45 0.67 -17.98
C ALA A 71 -4.62 1.70 -17.19
N ILE A 72 -3.46 1.31 -16.68
CA ILE A 72 -2.58 2.22 -15.93
C ILE A 72 -2.11 3.44 -16.75
N LYS A 73 -1.79 3.25 -18.04
CA LYS A 73 -1.45 4.36 -18.95
C LYS A 73 -2.64 5.29 -19.20
N LYS A 74 -3.86 4.77 -19.20
CA LYS A 74 -5.08 5.56 -19.29
C LYS A 74 -5.33 6.36 -18.02
N LEU A 75 -5.15 5.76 -16.84
CA LEU A 75 -5.20 6.49 -15.57
C LEU A 75 -4.18 7.65 -15.54
N PHE A 76 -2.97 7.41 -16.04
CA PHE A 76 -1.96 8.47 -16.21
C PHE A 76 -2.41 9.58 -17.15
N THR A 77 -2.94 9.23 -18.32
CA THR A 77 -3.42 10.20 -19.31
C THR A 77 -4.53 11.07 -18.74
N ILE A 78 -5.47 10.47 -18.01
CA ILE A 78 -6.58 11.18 -17.37
C ILE A 78 -6.04 12.11 -16.30
N GLN A 79 -5.25 11.62 -15.35
CA GLN A 79 -4.67 12.49 -14.32
C GLN A 79 -3.94 13.68 -14.95
N LYS A 80 -3.13 13.45 -16.00
CA LYS A 80 -2.41 14.52 -16.70
C LYS A 80 -3.36 15.53 -17.36
N LYS A 81 -4.44 15.08 -17.99
CA LYS A 81 -5.48 15.93 -18.61
C LYS A 81 -6.15 16.82 -17.56
N VAL A 82 -6.39 16.30 -16.36
CA VAL A 82 -7.17 16.99 -15.32
C VAL A 82 -6.32 17.71 -14.27
N SER A 83 -5.00 17.51 -14.25
CA SER A 83 -4.09 18.11 -13.25
C SER A 83 -4.05 19.65 -13.28
N GLY A 84 -4.57 20.28 -14.34
CA GLY A 84 -4.68 21.75 -14.45
C GLY A 84 -6.09 22.28 -14.20
N ASN A 85 -7.06 21.42 -13.90
CA ASN A 85 -8.43 21.84 -13.64
C ASN A 85 -8.50 22.48 -12.25
N GLU A 86 -9.25 23.58 -12.13
CA GLU A 86 -9.66 24.09 -10.82
C GLU A 86 -10.68 23.11 -10.23
N ILE A 87 -10.34 22.51 -9.10
CA ILE A 87 -11.24 21.67 -8.32
C ILE A 87 -11.65 22.49 -7.11
N SER A 88 -12.95 22.55 -6.85
CA SER A 88 -13.51 23.28 -5.72
C SER A 88 -13.04 22.64 -4.40
N ASP A 89 -12.79 23.46 -3.38
CA ASP A 89 -12.58 22.98 -2.01
C ASP A 89 -13.89 22.47 -1.37
N ASN A 90 -15.04 22.71 -2.02
CA ASN A 90 -16.30 22.11 -1.62
C ASN A 90 -16.26 20.59 -1.82
N TYR A 91 -16.59 19.86 -0.76
CA TYR A 91 -16.51 18.40 -0.73
C TYR A 91 -17.39 17.72 -1.80
N ASP A 92 -18.66 18.13 -1.93
CA ASP A 92 -19.61 17.50 -2.86
C ASP A 92 -19.19 17.77 -4.32
N GLU A 93 -18.81 19.01 -4.64
CA GLU A 93 -18.32 19.38 -5.97
C GLU A 93 -17.01 18.66 -6.35
N ALA A 94 -16.11 18.49 -5.38
CA ALA A 94 -14.89 17.71 -5.58
C ALA A 94 -15.20 16.23 -5.80
N ALA A 95 -16.10 15.64 -5.00
CA ALA A 95 -16.52 14.24 -5.12
C ALA A 95 -17.13 13.96 -6.51
N ASP A 96 -18.04 14.81 -6.99
CA ASP A 96 -18.65 14.71 -8.32
C ASP A 96 -17.59 14.75 -9.45
N LEU A 97 -16.61 15.67 -9.35
CA LEU A 97 -15.52 15.75 -10.31
C LEU A 97 -14.64 14.49 -10.29
N LEU A 98 -14.26 14.00 -9.10
CA LEU A 98 -13.48 12.78 -8.97
C LEU A 98 -14.21 11.56 -9.53
N TYR A 99 -15.53 11.48 -9.32
CA TYR A 99 -16.38 10.45 -9.90
C TYR A 99 -16.33 10.48 -11.43
N SER A 100 -16.51 11.66 -12.03
CA SER A 100 -16.45 11.84 -13.49
C SER A 100 -15.09 11.41 -14.09
N TYR A 101 -13.99 11.67 -13.37
CA TYR A 101 -12.65 11.26 -13.82
C TYR A 101 -12.47 9.74 -13.80
N LEU A 102 -13.08 9.04 -12.83
CA LEU A 102 -13.03 7.58 -12.78
C LEU A 102 -13.98 6.93 -13.79
N GLU A 103 -15.10 7.58 -14.11
CA GLU A 103 -15.99 7.16 -15.20
C GLU A 103 -15.29 7.25 -16.56
N ASP A 104 -14.65 8.38 -16.85
CA ASP A 104 -13.78 8.56 -18.04
C ASP A 104 -12.70 7.48 -18.09
N PHE A 105 -12.10 7.14 -16.94
CA PHE A 105 -11.08 6.11 -16.83
C PHE A 105 -11.58 4.73 -17.21
N VAL A 106 -12.72 4.30 -16.65
CA VAL A 106 -13.32 3.01 -16.97
C VAL A 106 -13.62 2.94 -18.46
N LYS A 107 -14.28 3.95 -19.00
CA LYS A 107 -14.69 3.98 -20.41
C LYS A 107 -13.51 3.94 -21.36
N GLU A 108 -12.56 4.88 -21.21
CA GLU A 108 -11.41 4.97 -22.11
C GLU A 108 -10.48 3.75 -22.00
N SER A 109 -10.35 3.17 -20.81
CA SER A 109 -9.56 1.96 -20.61
C SER A 109 -10.23 0.75 -21.26
N ASN A 110 -11.54 0.60 -21.10
CA ASN A 110 -12.29 -0.49 -21.71
C ASN A 110 -12.20 -0.45 -23.24
N GLU A 111 -12.43 0.72 -23.84
CA GLU A 111 -12.32 0.94 -25.28
C GLU A 111 -10.91 0.61 -25.80
N ALA A 112 -9.87 1.06 -25.09
CA ALA A 112 -8.48 0.82 -25.48
C ALA A 112 -8.08 -0.67 -25.37
N ILE A 113 -8.56 -1.36 -24.33
CA ILE A 113 -8.30 -2.80 -24.15
C ILE A 113 -9.02 -3.61 -25.21
N ILE A 114 -10.29 -3.29 -25.53
CA ILE A 114 -11.05 -3.96 -26.60
C ILE A 114 -10.33 -3.78 -27.95
N ALA A 115 -9.92 -2.55 -28.26
CA ALA A 115 -9.20 -2.26 -29.49
C ALA A 115 -7.88 -3.05 -29.57
N LYS A 116 -7.10 -3.09 -28.47
CA LYS A 116 -5.86 -3.87 -28.43
C LYS A 116 -6.12 -5.37 -28.55
N SER A 117 -7.15 -5.87 -27.87
CA SER A 117 -7.52 -7.28 -27.88
C SER A 117 -7.79 -7.75 -29.32
N ALA A 118 -8.50 -6.93 -30.12
CA ALA A 118 -8.80 -7.22 -31.53
C ALA A 118 -7.57 -7.34 -32.45
N GLU A 119 -6.40 -6.86 -32.02
CA GLU A 119 -5.14 -7.01 -32.76
C GLU A 119 -4.40 -8.31 -32.42
N LEU A 120 -4.79 -8.99 -31.34
CA LEU A 120 -4.12 -10.20 -30.84
C LEU A 120 -4.76 -11.46 -31.41
N PRO A 121 -3.98 -12.54 -31.66
CA PRO A 121 -4.50 -13.77 -32.28
C PRO A 121 -5.71 -14.38 -31.54
N ASP A 122 -5.71 -14.29 -30.21
CA ASP A 122 -6.69 -14.96 -29.35
C ASP A 122 -7.77 -14.01 -28.79
N ASN A 123 -7.69 -12.71 -29.09
CA ASN A 123 -8.67 -11.67 -28.67
C ASN A 123 -9.07 -11.69 -27.18
N ASN A 124 -8.18 -12.13 -26.29
CA ASN A 124 -8.50 -12.48 -24.92
C ASN A 124 -7.55 -11.83 -23.91
N ILE A 125 -7.42 -10.50 -23.93
CA ILE A 125 -6.77 -9.76 -22.84
C ILE A 125 -7.80 -8.98 -22.03
N TYR A 126 -7.65 -9.03 -20.71
CA TYR A 126 -8.58 -8.43 -19.76
C TYR A 126 -7.84 -7.91 -18.54
N THR A 127 -8.47 -7.03 -17.78
CA THR A 127 -7.89 -6.63 -16.49
C THR A 127 -8.96 -6.33 -15.44
N SER A 128 -8.69 -6.74 -14.21
CA SER A 128 -9.37 -6.24 -13.01
C SER A 128 -8.70 -4.95 -12.59
N VAL A 129 -9.49 -4.00 -12.09
CA VAL A 129 -8.98 -2.72 -11.62
C VAL A 129 -9.54 -2.39 -10.25
N ALA A 130 -8.71 -1.79 -9.40
CA ALA A 130 -9.12 -1.12 -8.18
C ALA A 130 -8.33 0.19 -8.10
N VAL A 131 -9.04 1.32 -8.23
CA VAL A 131 -8.45 2.65 -8.30
C VAL A 131 -9.14 3.59 -7.33
N MET A 132 -8.43 4.61 -6.87
CA MET A 132 -9.01 5.74 -6.14
C MET A 132 -8.50 7.05 -6.72
N ALA A 133 -9.40 8.03 -6.78
CA ALA A 133 -9.09 9.43 -7.05
C ALA A 133 -9.36 10.22 -5.78
N LEU A 134 -8.45 11.13 -5.42
CA LEU A 134 -8.59 11.92 -4.22
C LEU A 134 -8.19 13.38 -4.42
N TYR A 135 -8.88 14.27 -3.72
CA TYR A 135 -8.61 15.70 -3.66
C TYR A 135 -9.02 16.23 -2.30
N GLU A 136 -8.11 16.93 -1.61
CA GLU A 136 -8.30 17.38 -0.24
C GLU A 136 -8.83 16.28 0.71
N THR A 137 -10.12 16.28 1.03
CA THR A 137 -10.77 15.26 1.87
C THR A 137 -11.71 14.34 1.10
N ALA A 138 -11.98 14.60 -0.18
CA ALA A 138 -12.83 13.77 -1.01
C ALA A 138 -12.05 12.60 -1.60
N VAL A 139 -12.60 11.38 -1.49
CA VAL A 139 -12.09 10.17 -2.12
C VAL A 139 -13.24 9.47 -2.82
N ILE A 140 -13.04 9.17 -4.11
CA ILE A 140 -13.87 8.22 -4.85
C ILE A 140 -13.02 7.00 -5.16
N THR A 141 -13.55 5.82 -4.86
CA THR A 141 -12.95 4.55 -5.22
C THR A 141 -13.78 3.88 -6.31
N CYS A 142 -13.14 3.16 -7.22
CA CYS A 142 -13.77 2.40 -8.29
C CYS A 142 -13.11 1.02 -8.39
N ASN A 143 -13.91 -0.04 -8.46
CA ASN A 143 -13.40 -1.37 -8.78
C ASN A 143 -14.23 -2.12 -9.83
N LEU A 144 -13.53 -2.92 -10.64
CA LEU A 144 -14.07 -3.94 -11.54
C LEU A 144 -13.23 -5.20 -11.37
N GLY A 145 -13.88 -6.33 -11.09
CA GLY A 145 -13.20 -7.60 -10.81
C GLY A 145 -13.13 -7.86 -9.31
N ASN A 146 -12.07 -8.53 -8.86
CA ASN A 146 -11.89 -8.96 -7.45
C ASN A 146 -10.60 -8.39 -6.81
N THR A 147 -10.02 -7.35 -7.40
CA THR A 147 -9.05 -6.49 -6.74
C THR A 147 -9.78 -5.63 -5.71
N ARG A 148 -9.28 -5.56 -4.47
CA ARG A 148 -10.02 -4.95 -3.35
C ARG A 148 -9.42 -3.65 -2.85
N ILE A 149 -10.27 -2.79 -2.30
CA ILE A 149 -9.91 -1.53 -1.65
C ILE A 149 -10.48 -1.57 -0.23
N TYR A 150 -9.65 -1.27 0.76
CA TYR A 150 -10.03 -1.19 2.16
C TYR A 150 -9.72 0.19 2.75
N LEU A 151 -10.51 0.60 3.73
CA LEU A 151 -10.25 1.71 4.62
C LEU A 151 -10.03 1.17 6.03
N PHE A 152 -8.89 1.51 6.62
CA PHE A 152 -8.63 1.33 8.04
C PHE A 152 -8.79 2.67 8.77
N ARG A 153 -9.74 2.72 9.71
CA ARG A 153 -10.06 3.90 10.50
C ARG A 153 -10.36 3.52 11.95
N LYS A 154 -9.67 4.17 12.89
CA LYS A 154 -9.86 3.99 14.34
C LYS A 154 -9.86 2.51 14.78
N GLY A 155 -8.97 1.70 14.21
CA GLY A 155 -8.84 0.29 14.57
C GLY A 155 -9.78 -0.68 13.83
N ASN A 156 -10.66 -0.19 12.95
CA ASN A 156 -11.58 -1.02 12.17
C ASN A 156 -11.18 -1.00 10.69
N LEU A 157 -11.31 -2.15 10.03
CA LEU A 157 -11.13 -2.30 8.59
C LEU A 157 -12.50 -2.43 7.91
N SER A 158 -12.76 -1.62 6.89
CA SER A 158 -13.97 -1.67 6.07
C SER A 158 -13.60 -1.83 4.60
N CYS A 159 -14.26 -2.75 3.90
CA CYS A 159 -14.11 -2.91 2.45
C CYS A 159 -14.87 -1.80 1.72
N LEU A 160 -14.20 -1.13 0.78
CA LEU A 160 -14.73 -0.07 -0.10
C LEU A 160 -14.94 -0.56 -1.54
N SER A 161 -14.79 -1.86 -1.76
CA SER A 161 -14.95 -2.51 -3.05
C SER A 161 -15.91 -3.68 -2.96
N GLU A 162 -16.48 -4.07 -4.09
CA GLU A 162 -17.28 -5.27 -4.20
C GLU A 162 -16.66 -6.27 -5.19
N ASP A 163 -16.49 -7.52 -4.73
CA ASP A 163 -16.00 -8.60 -5.57
C ASP A 163 -16.97 -8.91 -6.73
N HIS A 164 -16.55 -8.66 -7.96
CA HIS A 164 -17.33 -9.04 -9.15
C HIS A 164 -16.99 -10.46 -9.60
N ASN A 165 -17.49 -11.44 -8.85
CA ASN A 165 -17.34 -12.86 -9.16
C ASN A 165 -18.63 -13.67 -8.95
N GLN A 166 -18.66 -14.89 -9.49
CA GLN A 166 -19.85 -15.75 -9.45
C GLN A 166 -20.26 -16.15 -8.01
N ALA A 167 -19.31 -16.26 -7.07
CA ALA A 167 -19.63 -16.55 -5.68
C ALA A 167 -20.38 -15.38 -5.02
N GLN A 168 -19.95 -14.14 -5.27
CA GLN A 168 -20.64 -12.94 -4.79
C GLN A 168 -22.05 -12.83 -5.37
N VAL A 169 -22.22 -13.12 -6.66
CA VAL A 169 -23.56 -13.16 -7.30
C VAL A 169 -24.46 -14.22 -6.64
N MET A 170 -23.92 -15.40 -6.35
CA MET A 170 -24.67 -16.45 -5.63
C MET A 170 -25.08 -16.00 -4.22
N TYR A 171 -24.20 -15.30 -3.51
CA TYR A 171 -24.52 -14.75 -2.20
C TYR A 171 -25.64 -13.70 -2.26
N LYS A 172 -25.53 -12.72 -3.18
CA LYS A 172 -26.57 -11.70 -3.40
C LYS A 172 -27.93 -12.30 -3.71
N ASN A 173 -27.94 -13.41 -4.46
CA ASN A 173 -29.17 -14.12 -4.83
C ASN A 173 -29.66 -15.09 -3.73
N GLY A 174 -29.02 -15.12 -2.55
CA GLY A 174 -29.40 -15.99 -1.43
C GLY A 174 -29.10 -17.48 -1.64
N VAL A 175 -28.30 -17.83 -2.65
CA VAL A 175 -27.93 -19.22 -2.98
C VAL A 175 -26.89 -19.77 -2.01
N ILE A 176 -25.99 -18.90 -1.53
CA ILE A 176 -24.99 -19.24 -0.50
C ILE A 176 -25.01 -18.19 0.61
N THR A 177 -24.49 -18.56 1.77
CA THR A 177 -24.31 -17.67 2.92
C THR A 177 -22.97 -16.91 2.82
N ALA A 178 -22.83 -15.80 3.55
CA ALA A 178 -21.65 -14.93 3.49
C ALA A 178 -20.33 -15.67 3.84
N ASP A 179 -20.36 -16.55 4.83
CA ASP A 179 -19.24 -17.38 5.27
C ASP A 179 -18.73 -18.33 4.18
N LYS A 180 -19.59 -18.69 3.21
CA LYS A 180 -19.23 -19.59 2.11
C LYS A 180 -18.60 -18.89 0.91
N VAL A 181 -18.70 -17.56 0.81
CA VAL A 181 -18.21 -16.81 -0.36
C VAL A 181 -16.71 -16.99 -0.56
N ALA A 182 -15.93 -16.77 0.50
CA ALA A 182 -14.46 -16.82 0.45
C ALA A 182 -13.91 -18.22 0.11
N ALA A 183 -14.62 -19.29 0.51
CA ALA A 183 -14.21 -20.67 0.24
C ALA A 183 -14.82 -21.24 -1.06
N HIS A 184 -15.68 -20.48 -1.75
CA HIS A 184 -16.44 -21.02 -2.87
C HIS A 184 -15.51 -21.34 -4.07
N PRO A 185 -15.70 -22.49 -4.76
CA PRO A 185 -14.88 -22.85 -5.93
C PRO A 185 -14.94 -21.83 -7.08
N LYS A 186 -16.05 -21.08 -7.17
CA LYS A 186 -16.27 -20.08 -8.22
C LYS A 186 -15.90 -18.65 -7.83
N ARG A 187 -15.16 -18.45 -6.72
CA ARG A 187 -14.72 -17.11 -6.26
C ARG A 187 -13.77 -16.41 -7.23
N ASN A 188 -13.05 -17.17 -8.06
CA ASN A 188 -12.15 -16.64 -9.08
C ASN A 188 -12.81 -16.50 -10.47
N LYS A 189 -14.10 -16.83 -10.59
CA LYS A 189 -14.82 -16.67 -11.86
C LYS A 189 -15.44 -15.28 -11.92
N LEU A 190 -14.75 -14.35 -12.59
CA LEU A 190 -15.16 -12.95 -12.66
C LEU A 190 -16.44 -12.74 -13.47
N THR A 191 -17.22 -11.73 -13.08
CA THR A 191 -18.46 -11.31 -13.74
C THR A 191 -18.39 -9.91 -14.31
N GLN A 192 -17.41 -9.11 -13.90
CA GLN A 192 -17.10 -7.79 -14.43
C GLN A 192 -15.58 -7.61 -14.47
N TYR A 193 -15.08 -7.00 -15.54
CA TYR A 193 -13.68 -6.67 -15.77
C TYR A 193 -13.59 -5.71 -16.97
N LEU A 194 -12.43 -5.10 -17.21
CA LEU A 194 -12.19 -4.33 -18.42
C LEU A 194 -11.77 -5.24 -19.57
N GLY A 195 -12.30 -4.98 -20.76
CA GLY A 195 -12.13 -5.76 -21.99
C GLY A 195 -13.46 -6.21 -22.59
N ALA A 196 -13.40 -7.01 -23.66
CA ALA A 196 -14.61 -7.45 -24.36
C ALA A 196 -15.43 -8.40 -23.50
N MET A 197 -16.54 -7.91 -22.96
CA MET A 197 -17.47 -8.72 -22.16
C MET A 197 -18.28 -9.68 -23.04
N PRO A 198 -18.60 -10.90 -22.56
CA PRO A 198 -19.42 -11.85 -23.30
C PRO A 198 -20.81 -11.29 -23.61
N GLU A 199 -21.38 -11.69 -24.76
CA GLU A 199 -22.77 -11.41 -25.14
C GLU A 199 -23.11 -9.91 -25.21
N GLY A 200 -22.11 -9.04 -25.40
CA GLY A 200 -22.32 -7.59 -25.49
C GLY A 200 -22.73 -6.93 -24.17
N LYS A 201 -22.49 -7.59 -23.02
CA LYS A 201 -22.76 -7.00 -21.71
C LYS A 201 -21.93 -5.73 -21.50
N GLN A 202 -22.52 -4.75 -20.84
CA GLN A 202 -21.82 -3.54 -20.45
C GLN A 202 -21.04 -3.76 -19.15
N THR A 203 -19.94 -3.02 -19.00
CA THR A 203 -19.17 -2.99 -17.76
C THR A 203 -19.93 -2.22 -16.70
N GLU A 204 -20.07 -2.78 -15.51
CA GLU A 204 -20.75 -2.16 -14.36
C GLU A 204 -19.74 -2.01 -13.20
N PRO A 205 -19.06 -0.86 -13.08
CA PRO A 205 -18.12 -0.61 -11.99
C PRO A 205 -18.84 -0.38 -10.67
N TYR A 206 -18.20 -0.77 -9.57
CA TYR A 206 -18.65 -0.42 -8.23
C TYR A 206 -17.89 0.80 -7.74
N TYR A 207 -18.62 1.81 -7.27
CA TYR A 207 -18.07 3.05 -6.72
C TYR A 207 -18.36 3.17 -5.23
N SER A 208 -17.42 3.76 -4.49
CA SER A 208 -17.65 4.18 -3.09
C SER A 208 -17.06 5.56 -2.89
N GLU A 209 -17.77 6.37 -2.10
CA GLU A 209 -17.35 7.71 -1.72
C GLU A 209 -16.98 7.74 -0.23
N VAL A 210 -15.90 8.44 0.10
CA VAL A 210 -15.40 8.56 1.48
C VAL A 210 -14.86 9.96 1.75
N GLU A 211 -15.35 10.60 2.80
CA GLU A 211 -14.70 11.74 3.41
C GLU A 211 -13.53 11.30 4.31
N VAL A 212 -12.32 11.75 3.97
CA VAL A 212 -11.06 11.39 4.62
C VAL A 212 -10.86 12.13 5.93
N LYS A 213 -10.30 11.44 6.92
CA LYS A 213 -9.93 11.95 8.24
C LYS A 213 -8.45 11.70 8.50
N HIS A 214 -7.88 12.51 9.39
CA HIS A 214 -6.51 12.34 9.83
C HIS A 214 -6.28 10.91 10.38
N GLY A 215 -5.22 10.26 9.89
CA GLY A 215 -4.82 8.93 10.33
C GLY A 215 -5.50 7.79 9.58
N ASP A 216 -6.36 8.08 8.61
CA ASP A 216 -6.94 7.04 7.75
C ASP A 216 -5.86 6.38 6.89
N ILE A 217 -6.01 5.07 6.71
CA ILE A 217 -5.14 4.27 5.86
C ILE A 217 -6.00 3.53 4.84
N PHE A 218 -5.77 3.81 3.56
CA PHE A 218 -6.35 3.05 2.46
C PHE A 218 -5.39 1.95 2.02
N ILE A 219 -5.94 0.81 1.66
CA ILE A 219 -5.16 -0.36 1.24
C ILE A 219 -5.81 -0.94 -0.02
N ILE A 220 -5.08 -0.98 -1.12
CA ILE A 220 -5.49 -1.69 -2.33
C ILE A 220 -4.69 -2.99 -2.41
N CYS A 221 -5.36 -4.11 -2.63
CA CYS A 221 -4.77 -5.44 -2.66
C CYS A 221 -5.21 -6.23 -3.90
N SER A 222 -4.27 -6.96 -4.50
CA SER A 222 -4.56 -7.90 -5.57
C SER A 222 -5.40 -9.09 -5.09
N SER A 223 -6.08 -9.76 -6.01
CA SER A 223 -6.85 -10.97 -5.73
C SER A 223 -6.01 -12.09 -5.11
N ALA A 224 -4.76 -12.24 -5.56
CA ALA A 224 -3.79 -13.19 -5.00
C ALA A 224 -3.48 -12.90 -3.52
N PHE A 225 -3.35 -11.61 -3.16
CA PHE A 225 -3.18 -11.20 -1.77
C PHE A 225 -4.42 -11.57 -0.94
N CYS A 226 -5.61 -11.20 -1.42
CA CYS A 226 -6.87 -11.42 -0.70
C CYS A 226 -7.20 -12.92 -0.53
N ASN A 227 -6.67 -13.78 -1.40
CA ASN A 227 -6.75 -15.24 -1.26
C ASN A 227 -5.77 -15.80 -0.21
N SER A 228 -4.68 -15.08 0.07
CA SER A 228 -3.57 -15.53 0.92
C SER A 228 -3.69 -15.04 2.36
N VAL A 229 -4.27 -13.86 2.55
CA VAL A 229 -4.38 -13.15 3.83
C VAL A 229 -5.85 -12.77 4.04
N ASP A 230 -6.43 -13.21 5.15
CA ASP A 230 -7.79 -12.85 5.54
C ASP A 230 -7.88 -11.43 6.11
N ASP A 231 -9.11 -10.89 6.14
CA ASP A 231 -9.38 -9.51 6.55
C ASP A 231 -9.01 -9.23 8.02
N GLU A 232 -9.11 -10.23 8.91
CA GLU A 232 -8.75 -10.10 10.33
C GLU A 232 -7.23 -9.93 10.48
N SER A 233 -6.47 -10.82 9.83
CA SER A 233 -5.01 -10.75 9.74
C SER A 233 -4.54 -9.43 9.11
N LEU A 234 -5.18 -8.98 8.03
CA LEU A 234 -4.92 -7.68 7.40
C LEU A 234 -5.13 -6.53 8.40
N CYS A 235 -6.27 -6.52 9.10
CA CYS A 235 -6.60 -5.51 10.09
C CYS A 235 -5.57 -5.45 11.24
N ASP A 236 -5.17 -6.62 11.77
CA ASP A 236 -4.19 -6.75 12.85
C ASP A 236 -2.80 -6.26 12.45
N MET A 237 -2.35 -6.61 11.24
CA MET A 237 -1.06 -6.15 10.73
C MET A 237 -1.01 -4.64 10.56
N VAL A 238 -2.10 -4.02 10.08
CA VAL A 238 -2.21 -2.56 9.95
C VAL A 238 -2.22 -1.91 11.33
N ARG A 239 -3.03 -2.42 12.26
CA ARG A 239 -3.16 -1.89 13.64
C ARG A 239 -1.85 -1.92 14.42
N THR A 240 -1.05 -2.97 14.24
CA THR A 240 0.21 -3.17 15.00
C THR A 240 1.44 -2.54 14.35
N SER A 241 1.28 -1.82 13.24
CA SER A 241 2.39 -1.24 12.49
C SER A 241 2.58 0.25 12.78
N ARG A 242 3.84 0.67 12.87
CA ARG A 242 4.25 2.04 13.22
C ARG A 242 4.49 2.94 12.01
N SER A 243 4.65 2.34 10.82
CA SER A 243 4.92 3.07 9.58
C SER A 243 4.27 2.38 8.39
N LEU A 244 4.00 3.15 7.32
CA LEU A 244 3.55 2.63 6.03
C LEU A 244 4.47 1.54 5.49
N SER A 245 5.78 1.76 5.62
CA SER A 245 6.80 0.80 5.22
C SER A 245 6.66 -0.54 5.95
N GLN A 246 6.45 -0.49 7.27
CA GLN A 246 6.23 -1.70 8.07
C GLN A 246 4.91 -2.39 7.74
N ILE A 247 3.84 -1.64 7.41
CA ILE A 247 2.59 -2.24 6.93
C ILE A 247 2.89 -3.04 5.66
N ALA A 248 3.45 -2.41 4.63
CA ALA A 248 3.75 -3.08 3.38
C ALA A 248 4.65 -4.32 3.57
N GLU A 249 5.65 -4.22 4.44
CA GLU A 249 6.54 -5.33 4.79
C GLU A 249 5.79 -6.53 5.36
N LYS A 250 4.99 -6.31 6.41
CA LYS A 250 4.22 -7.36 7.06
C LYS A 250 3.20 -7.99 6.11
N LEU A 251 2.50 -7.17 5.32
CA LEU A 251 1.52 -7.66 4.34
C LEU A 251 2.18 -8.55 3.29
N MET A 252 3.28 -8.09 2.66
CA MET A 252 3.99 -8.92 1.68
C MET A 252 4.62 -10.16 2.30
N GLN A 253 5.13 -10.07 3.54
CA GLN A 253 5.66 -11.24 4.25
C GLN A 253 4.56 -12.27 4.53
N ALA A 254 3.38 -11.84 4.96
CA ALA A 254 2.24 -12.73 5.18
C ALA A 254 1.84 -13.44 3.89
N ALA A 255 1.73 -12.71 2.77
CA ALA A 255 1.48 -13.32 1.47
C ALA A 255 2.60 -14.28 1.02
N ALA A 256 3.87 -13.94 1.27
CA ALA A 256 5.02 -14.79 0.97
C ALA A 256 4.95 -16.15 1.70
N THR A 257 4.36 -16.22 2.90
CA THR A 257 4.20 -17.50 3.61
C THR A 257 3.30 -18.49 2.88
N LYS A 258 2.46 -18.01 1.95
CA LYS A 258 1.64 -18.84 1.05
C LYS A 258 2.34 -19.18 -0.27
N GLY A 259 3.55 -18.68 -0.47
CA GLY A 259 4.44 -19.09 -1.55
C GLY A 259 4.29 -18.34 -2.87
N PHE A 260 3.65 -17.16 -2.90
CA PHE A 260 3.49 -16.32 -4.10
C PHE A 260 3.23 -17.12 -5.38
N THR A 261 2.19 -17.95 -5.40
CA THR A 261 1.85 -18.74 -6.60
C THR A 261 1.36 -17.85 -7.75
N GLU A 262 0.82 -16.68 -7.42
CA GLU A 262 0.28 -15.69 -8.35
C GLU A 262 0.87 -14.31 -8.06
N ASP A 263 0.77 -13.42 -9.06
CA ASP A 263 1.24 -12.04 -8.95
C ASP A 263 0.54 -11.33 -7.78
N THR A 264 1.34 -10.87 -6.83
CA THR A 264 0.84 -10.31 -5.57
C THR A 264 1.24 -8.85 -5.45
N SER A 265 0.24 -7.97 -5.33
CA SER A 265 0.44 -6.52 -5.27
C SER A 265 -0.34 -5.92 -4.11
N ILE A 266 0.29 -4.95 -3.44
CA ILE A 266 -0.35 -4.11 -2.43
C ILE A 266 0.02 -2.65 -2.64
N LEU A 267 -0.89 -1.76 -2.27
CA LEU A 267 -0.67 -0.32 -2.22
C LEU A 267 -1.32 0.22 -0.95
N VAL A 268 -0.57 1.00 -0.18
CA VAL A 268 -1.00 1.57 1.10
C VAL A 268 -0.86 3.08 1.03
N VAL A 269 -1.94 3.81 1.27
CA VAL A 269 -1.98 5.28 1.34
C VAL A 269 -2.40 5.69 2.73
N ARG A 270 -1.66 6.60 3.38
CA ARG A 270 -2.08 7.25 4.63
C ARG A 270 -2.39 8.71 4.38
N ALA A 271 -3.51 9.15 4.95
CA ALA A 271 -3.92 10.53 5.00
C ALA A 271 -3.53 11.18 6.32
N ASP A 272 -2.89 12.33 6.27
CA ASP A 272 -2.46 13.09 7.43
C ASP A 272 -2.95 14.54 7.31
N ALA A 273 -3.47 15.09 8.40
CA ALA A 273 -3.83 16.51 8.45
C ALA A 273 -2.54 17.33 8.61
N HIS A 274 -2.53 18.53 8.03
CA HIS A 274 -1.53 19.50 8.42
C HIS A 274 -1.63 19.73 9.92
N GLU A 275 -0.49 19.71 10.61
CA GLU A 275 -0.44 20.30 11.94
C GLU A 275 -0.94 21.74 11.77
N LYS A 276 -2.11 22.06 12.34
CA LYS A 276 -2.52 23.45 12.47
C LYS A 276 -1.39 24.11 13.24
N ALA A 277 -0.66 25.02 12.59
CA ALA A 277 0.22 25.93 13.30
C ALA A 277 -0.63 26.58 14.39
N VAL A 278 -0.39 26.20 15.65
CA VAL A 278 -0.93 26.94 16.78
C VAL A 278 -0.28 28.31 16.66
N ALA A 279 -1.04 29.27 16.12
CA ALA A 279 -0.54 30.62 15.96
C ALA A 279 -0.07 31.09 17.34
N PRO A 280 1.19 31.55 17.50
CA PRO A 280 1.58 32.23 18.71
C PRO A 280 0.65 33.44 18.84
N VAL A 281 0.00 33.58 19.99
CA VAL A 281 -0.82 34.75 20.31
C VAL A 281 0.07 35.97 20.14
N ALA A 282 -0.14 36.71 19.05
CA ALA A 282 0.70 37.82 18.67
C ALA A 282 0.52 38.97 19.67
N ALA A 283 1.54 39.21 20.49
CA ALA A 283 1.78 40.53 21.04
C ALA A 283 2.16 41.45 19.86
N GLY A 284 1.32 42.45 19.61
CA GLY A 284 1.39 43.26 18.41
C GLY A 284 2.62 44.16 18.32
N MET A 285 2.93 44.59 17.08
CA MET A 285 3.13 45.99 16.74
C MET A 285 3.22 46.12 15.21
N ALA A 286 2.67 47.24 14.72
CA ALA A 286 2.48 47.61 13.33
C ALA A 286 3.77 47.82 12.52
N ALA A 287 3.66 47.66 11.19
CA ALA A 287 4.01 48.71 10.21
C ALA A 287 3.52 48.33 8.81
N ALA A 288 2.63 49.17 8.28
CA ALA A 288 2.24 49.19 6.87
C ALA A 288 3.35 49.84 6.02
N SER A 289 3.42 49.49 4.73
CA SER A 289 3.37 50.46 3.61
C SER A 289 3.92 49.90 2.28
N ALA A 290 3.00 49.79 1.33
CA ALA A 290 3.04 50.29 -0.06
C ALA A 290 3.95 49.68 -1.16
N ALA A 291 3.23 49.31 -2.22
CA ALA A 291 3.40 49.74 -3.62
C ALA A 291 4.32 48.95 -4.59
N SER A 292 3.64 48.24 -5.50
CA SER A 292 3.58 48.49 -6.96
C SER A 292 4.88 48.81 -7.71
N GLY A 293 5.18 48.00 -8.74
CA GLY A 293 6.09 48.42 -9.82
C GLY A 293 6.33 47.33 -10.87
N ASN A 294 5.78 47.56 -12.06
CA ASN A 294 5.76 46.72 -13.27
C ASN A 294 7.10 46.69 -14.05
N SER A 295 7.12 45.81 -15.07
CA SER A 295 7.94 45.81 -16.32
C SER A 295 9.28 45.06 -16.26
N ALA A 296 9.50 43.94 -16.95
CA ALA A 296 9.40 43.61 -18.40
C ALA A 296 10.58 44.10 -19.27
N ALA A 297 10.94 43.22 -20.23
CA ALA A 297 11.90 43.30 -21.34
C ALA A 297 13.36 42.88 -21.03
N ALA A 298 13.81 41.68 -21.40
CA ALA A 298 14.13 41.16 -22.74
C ALA A 298 15.47 41.65 -23.30
N LYS A 299 16.40 40.71 -23.55
CA LYS A 299 17.17 40.64 -24.80
C LYS A 299 17.88 39.31 -25.00
N GLU A 300 17.78 38.85 -26.24
CA GLU A 300 18.36 37.68 -26.89
C GLU A 300 19.90 37.68 -26.93
N GLY A 301 20.46 36.48 -27.14
CA GLY A 301 21.82 36.29 -27.63
C GLY A 301 22.14 34.80 -27.85
N ALA A 302 22.25 34.41 -29.12
CA ALA A 302 22.19 33.05 -29.63
C ALA A 302 23.53 32.27 -29.69
N LYS A 303 23.40 30.93 -29.81
CA LYS A 303 24.23 29.97 -30.61
C LYS A 303 25.72 29.78 -30.18
N ALA A 304 26.37 28.62 -30.30
CA ALA A 304 26.10 27.35 -30.97
C ALA A 304 26.98 26.20 -30.42
N SER A 305 26.47 24.98 -30.62
CA SER A 305 27.09 23.66 -30.83
C SER A 305 28.58 23.39 -30.58
N GLY A 306 28.84 22.25 -29.91
CA GLY A 306 30.01 21.39 -30.09
C GLY A 306 29.60 19.92 -29.94
N LYS A 307 29.93 19.09 -30.93
CA LYS A 307 29.47 17.70 -31.14
C LYS A 307 30.47 16.70 -30.54
N ALA A 308 29.92 15.63 -29.94
CA ALA A 308 30.34 14.22 -29.93
C ALA A 308 31.83 13.81 -29.77
N ALA A 309 32.09 12.87 -28.86
CA ALA A 309 32.68 11.56 -29.19
C ALA A 309 32.65 10.56 -28.02
N SER A 310 32.46 9.30 -28.41
CA SER A 310 32.29 8.08 -27.63
C SER A 310 33.60 7.51 -27.09
N ALA A 311 33.56 6.78 -25.95
CA ALA A 311 34.55 5.75 -25.63
C ALA A 311 33.95 4.65 -24.71
N LYS A 312 33.99 3.41 -25.21
CA LYS A 312 33.55 2.16 -24.60
C LYS A 312 34.80 1.35 -24.19
N LYS A 313 34.88 0.84 -22.95
CA LYS A 313 35.77 -0.24 -22.48
C LYS A 313 35.25 -0.71 -21.10
N SER A 314 34.49 -1.81 -20.99
CA SER A 314 34.87 -3.23 -20.95
C SER A 314 35.31 -3.77 -19.58
N ARG A 315 34.58 -4.83 -19.16
CA ARG A 315 34.97 -6.00 -18.34
C ARG A 315 35.07 -5.88 -16.81
N ASP A 316 34.01 -6.39 -16.18
CA ASP A 316 33.96 -7.70 -15.50
C ASP A 316 34.80 -7.90 -14.21
N LYS A 317 34.08 -8.13 -13.11
CA LYS A 317 34.50 -8.93 -11.95
C LYS A 317 33.26 -9.39 -11.17
N THR A 318 32.79 -10.58 -11.50
CA THR A 318 31.81 -11.35 -10.72
C THR A 318 32.44 -11.80 -9.40
N SER A 319 31.90 -11.35 -8.27
CA SER A 319 32.13 -11.95 -6.95
C SER A 319 30.83 -12.54 -6.43
N LYS A 320 30.84 -13.85 -6.15
CA LYS A 320 29.75 -14.63 -5.53
C LYS A 320 29.08 -13.86 -4.40
N THR A 321 27.78 -13.65 -4.51
CA THR A 321 26.89 -13.20 -3.42
C THR A 321 25.90 -14.33 -3.15
N LYS A 322 25.71 -14.67 -1.86
CA LYS A 322 24.57 -15.50 -1.44
C LYS A 322 23.30 -14.80 -1.93
N ASP A 323 22.35 -15.53 -2.50
CA ASP A 323 21.07 -14.94 -2.92
C ASP A 323 20.40 -14.28 -1.70
N GLU A 324 20.31 -12.96 -1.77
CA GLU A 324 19.69 -12.10 -0.76
C GLU A 324 18.18 -12.35 -0.78
N THR A 325 17.58 -12.63 0.39
CA THR A 325 16.14 -12.93 0.44
C THR A 325 15.33 -11.66 0.11
N PHE A 326 14.13 -11.83 -0.48
CA PHE A 326 13.19 -10.73 -0.73
C PHE A 326 12.99 -9.85 0.52
N THR A 327 12.94 -10.49 1.69
CA THR A 327 12.81 -9.83 3.00
C THR A 327 13.99 -8.91 3.31
N ASP A 328 15.22 -9.30 2.98
CA ASP A 328 16.42 -8.51 3.25
C ASP A 328 16.48 -7.27 2.33
N LYS A 329 16.14 -7.43 1.04
CA LYS A 329 16.04 -6.32 0.09
C LYS A 329 14.93 -5.34 0.49
N MET A 330 13.78 -5.87 0.91
CA MET A 330 12.63 -5.08 1.38
C MET A 330 13.01 -4.27 2.63
N LYS A 331 13.59 -4.90 3.66
CA LYS A 331 14.03 -4.22 4.89
C LYS A 331 15.04 -3.11 4.62
N ARG A 332 16.03 -3.37 3.77
CA ARG A 332 17.07 -2.40 3.39
C ARG A 332 16.48 -1.18 2.70
N PHE A 333 15.59 -1.40 1.73
CA PHE A 333 14.96 -0.30 1.01
C PHE A 333 14.02 0.54 1.89
N LEU A 334 13.33 -0.10 2.83
CA LEU A 334 12.42 0.56 3.76
C LEU A 334 13.14 1.37 4.85
N GLY A 335 14.47 1.30 4.93
CA GLY A 335 15.26 1.92 6.00
C GLY A 335 15.06 1.23 7.35
N LEU A 336 14.63 -0.03 7.32
CA LEU A 336 14.34 -0.88 8.48
C LEU A 336 15.40 -1.98 8.66
N SER A 337 16.35 -2.11 7.73
CA SER A 337 17.51 -2.97 7.92
C SER A 337 18.28 -2.51 9.16
N SER A 338 18.61 -3.45 10.04
CA SER A 338 19.56 -3.28 11.14
C SER A 338 20.97 -2.85 10.70
N ASP A 339 21.19 -2.66 9.40
CA ASP A 339 22.46 -2.26 8.81
C ASP A 339 22.62 -0.73 8.66
N SER A 340 21.86 0.06 9.44
CA SER A 340 22.12 1.50 9.60
C SER A 340 23.09 1.86 10.73
N GLU A 341 23.68 0.88 11.43
CA GLU A 341 24.85 1.13 12.29
C GLU A 341 26.17 1.00 11.52
N ASN A 342 26.30 1.67 10.37
CA ASN A 342 27.64 2.04 9.90
C ASN A 342 27.63 3.18 8.86
N GLU A 343 27.14 4.36 9.26
CA GLU A 343 27.61 5.60 8.64
C GLU A 343 28.59 6.28 9.59
N LYS A 344 29.88 6.20 9.25
CA LYS A 344 30.92 7.26 9.15
C LYS A 344 30.88 8.52 10.06
N VAL A 345 30.09 8.56 11.12
CA VAL A 345 30.01 9.66 12.09
C VAL A 345 30.63 9.25 13.43
N TRP A 346 30.75 7.94 13.70
CA TRP A 346 31.42 7.44 14.90
C TRP A 346 32.89 7.90 15.05
N PRO A 347 33.74 7.93 14.01
CA PRO A 347 35.11 8.43 14.17
C PRO A 347 35.16 9.91 14.53
N ALA A 348 34.24 10.71 13.98
CA ALA A 348 34.16 12.16 14.17
C ALA A 348 33.57 12.53 15.54
N LEU A 349 32.53 11.85 16.00
CA LEU A 349 31.95 12.05 17.34
C LEU A 349 32.88 11.55 18.44
N LEU A 350 33.61 10.44 18.24
CA LEU A 350 34.62 9.99 19.20
C LEU A 350 35.81 10.93 19.27
N THR A 351 36.30 11.43 18.14
CA THR A 351 37.39 12.44 18.15
C THR A 351 36.93 13.75 18.75
N PHE A 352 35.71 14.23 18.44
CA PHE A 352 35.15 15.43 19.04
C PHE A 352 34.93 15.27 20.56
N GLY A 353 34.42 14.11 20.99
CA GLY A 353 34.29 13.74 22.40
C GLY A 353 35.63 13.70 23.13
N CYS A 354 36.65 13.05 22.55
CA CYS A 354 38.00 13.01 23.11
C CYS A 354 38.64 14.41 23.19
N CYS A 355 38.44 15.27 22.18
CA CYS A 355 38.93 16.65 22.20
C CYS A 355 38.25 17.46 23.32
N ILE A 356 36.94 17.33 23.51
CA ILE A 356 36.22 17.98 24.62
C ILE A 356 36.74 17.47 25.97
N LEU A 357 36.95 16.16 26.12
CA LEU A 357 37.44 15.55 27.35
C LEU A 357 38.86 16.03 27.70
N VAL A 358 39.76 16.16 26.70
CA VAL A 358 41.10 16.74 26.89
C VAL A 358 41.02 18.20 27.30
N VAL A 359 40.16 19.01 26.67
CA VAL A 359 39.97 20.41 27.04
C VAL A 359 39.44 20.54 28.47
N ILE A 360 38.50 19.70 28.90
CA ILE A 360 37.97 19.65 30.26
C ILE A 360 39.08 19.27 31.26
N ILE A 361 39.88 18.24 30.96
CA ILE A 361 40.98 17.82 31.84
C ILE A 361 42.00 18.95 31.98
N LEU A 362 42.39 19.60 30.88
CA LEU A 362 43.34 20.71 30.89
C LEU A 362 42.80 21.94 31.63
N THR A 363 41.50 22.24 31.51
CA THR A 363 40.88 23.33 32.27
C THR A 363 40.80 23.02 33.75
N VAL A 364 40.43 21.79 34.14
CA VAL A 364 40.42 21.38 35.56
C VAL A 364 41.83 21.38 36.17
N LEU A 365 42.84 20.89 35.44
CA LEU A 365 44.24 20.98 35.87
C LEU A 365 44.70 22.44 35.96
N GLY A 366 44.37 23.26 34.97
CA GLY A 366 44.67 24.69 34.97
C GLY A 366 44.06 25.42 36.16
N ILE A 367 42.79 25.14 36.49
CA ILE A 367 42.11 25.70 37.66
C ILE A 367 42.77 25.22 38.96
N LYS A 368 43.16 23.94 39.07
CA LYS A 368 43.86 23.43 40.25
C LYS A 368 45.23 24.09 40.44
N ILE A 369 46.00 24.25 39.37
CA ILE A 369 47.32 24.92 39.41
C ILE A 369 47.15 26.42 39.73
N TYR A 370 46.15 27.08 39.13
CA TYR A 370 45.82 28.47 39.39
C TYR A 370 45.39 28.72 40.84
N ASN A 371 44.58 27.84 41.41
CA ASN A 371 44.17 27.95 42.82
C ASN A 371 45.34 27.63 43.78
N ALA A 372 46.23 26.71 43.40
CA ALA A 372 47.45 26.44 44.15
C ALA A 372 48.45 27.63 44.10
N SER A 373 48.50 28.37 43.00
CA SER A 373 49.35 29.57 42.88
C SER A 373 48.76 30.82 43.53
N LYS A 374 47.44 30.85 43.76
CA LYS A 374 46.71 31.94 44.44
C LYS A 374 46.60 31.80 45.96
N SER A 375 47.41 30.93 46.57
CA SER A 375 47.58 30.93 48.03
C SER A 375 48.80 31.78 48.42
N PRO A 376 48.67 33.11 48.67
CA PRO A 376 49.67 33.83 49.41
C PRO A 376 49.46 33.62 50.91
N ALA A 377 50.47 33.04 51.54
CA ALA A 377 50.81 33.33 52.92
C ALA A 377 50.88 34.85 53.12
N SER A 378 50.35 35.38 54.23
CA SER A 378 50.64 36.76 54.63
C SER A 378 50.50 36.93 56.15
N LYS A 379 51.66 37.17 56.77
CA LYS A 379 51.82 37.92 58.02
C LYS A 379 51.53 39.41 57.76
N SER A 380 51.03 40.12 58.77
CA SER A 380 51.12 41.59 58.86
C SER A 380 50.99 42.05 60.33
N PRO A 381 51.61 43.19 60.76
CA PRO A 381 51.95 43.50 62.15
C PRO A 381 51.20 44.70 62.82
N THR A 382 51.45 44.89 64.13
CA THR A 382 51.36 46.11 65.00
C THR A 382 49.97 46.73 65.29
N ASN A 383 49.51 47.14 66.49
CA ASN A 383 50.07 47.69 67.76
C ASN A 383 48.90 47.82 68.81
N PRO A 384 49.03 48.36 70.07
CA PRO A 384 50.07 48.38 71.13
C PRO A 384 49.49 47.86 72.50
N PRO A 385 50.13 48.02 73.68
CA PRO A 385 49.90 47.15 74.85
C PRO A 385 48.93 47.70 75.90
N SER A 386 48.26 46.79 76.62
CA SER A 386 48.04 46.97 78.06
C SER A 386 47.81 45.63 78.75
N ALA A 387 48.57 45.44 79.83
CA ALA A 387 48.60 44.26 80.66
C ALA A 387 47.39 44.21 81.60
N ASN A 388 46.89 43.01 81.90
CA ASN A 388 46.57 42.71 83.29
C ASN A 388 46.72 41.22 83.60
N VAL A 389 47.28 40.99 84.77
CA VAL A 389 47.84 39.76 85.32
C VAL A 389 46.73 38.90 85.96
N GLY A 390 46.86 37.58 85.83
CA GLY A 390 46.07 36.61 86.59
C GLY A 390 46.67 35.20 86.49
N THR A 391 47.61 34.88 87.37
CA THR A 391 48.17 33.55 87.67
C THR A 391 47.13 32.69 88.43
N PRO A 392 47.33 31.37 88.69
CA PRO A 392 47.65 30.22 87.82
C PRO A 392 46.68 29.01 88.01
N SER A 393 47.05 27.86 87.40
CA SER A 393 46.86 26.46 87.87
C SER A 393 45.98 25.61 86.91
N ALA A 394 46.55 24.73 86.06
CA ALA A 394 46.95 23.33 86.31
C ALA A 394 45.74 22.43 86.65
N ALA A 395 45.48 21.25 86.07
CA ALA A 395 46.28 20.30 85.30
C ALA A 395 45.35 19.24 84.62
N THR A 396 45.91 18.49 83.66
CA THR A 396 45.74 17.03 83.35
C THR A 396 44.38 16.34 83.58
N GLY A 397 43.87 15.45 82.72
CA GLY A 397 44.42 14.76 81.55
C GLY A 397 43.52 13.57 81.16
N GLN A 398 43.71 13.13 79.91
CA GLN A 398 43.66 11.75 79.39
C GLN A 398 42.36 10.90 79.32
N THR A 399 42.07 10.49 78.07
CA THR A 399 41.72 9.14 77.54
C THR A 399 40.39 8.47 77.93
N ALA A 400 39.72 7.65 77.11
CA ALA A 400 39.76 7.31 75.68
C ALA A 400 38.59 6.32 75.37
N THR A 401 38.22 6.22 74.07
CA THR A 401 37.67 5.03 73.35
C THR A 401 36.29 4.46 73.77
N SER A 402 35.41 3.93 72.90
CA SER A 402 35.47 3.46 71.51
C SER A 402 34.04 3.25 70.95
N ALA A 403 33.94 3.26 69.62
CA ALA A 403 32.79 2.99 68.72
C ALA A 403 32.26 1.52 68.84
N PRO A 404 31.26 1.01 68.06
CA PRO A 404 30.79 1.46 66.73
C PRO A 404 29.27 1.41 66.38
N THR A 405 29.02 2.06 65.25
CA THR A 405 27.89 2.20 64.28
C THR A 405 27.35 0.83 63.75
N PRO A 406 26.32 0.71 62.85
CA PRO A 406 25.60 1.77 62.12
C PRO A 406 24.10 1.58 61.68
N THR A 407 23.54 2.70 61.18
CA THR A 407 22.64 2.89 60.00
C THR A 407 21.10 2.71 60.08
N PRO A 408 20.30 3.34 59.16
CA PRO A 408 19.47 4.49 59.54
C PRO A 408 18.04 4.50 58.90
N ALA A 409 17.27 5.57 59.09
CA ALA A 409 16.68 6.45 58.05
C ALA A 409 15.48 7.25 58.58
N ILE A 410 15.25 8.43 57.99
CA ILE A 410 14.70 9.65 58.60
C ILE A 410 13.39 10.08 57.90
N THR A 411 12.49 10.68 58.69
CA THR A 411 11.23 11.46 58.45
C THR A 411 11.46 12.79 57.67
N PRO A 412 10.57 13.84 57.62
CA PRO A 412 9.08 14.02 57.73
C PRO A 412 8.43 14.87 56.57
N THR A 413 7.11 14.79 56.23
CA THR A 413 5.87 15.59 56.63
C THR A 413 5.90 17.14 56.38
N PRO A 414 4.78 17.94 56.27
CA PRO A 414 3.31 17.66 56.28
C PRO A 414 2.33 18.50 55.35
N SER A 415 1.03 18.12 55.38
CA SER A 415 -0.30 18.85 55.29
C SER A 415 -0.66 19.84 54.16
N GLU A 416 -1.91 20.11 53.71
CA GLU A 416 -3.32 19.67 53.88
C GLU A 416 -4.20 20.35 52.78
N ASN A 417 -5.43 19.84 52.54
CA ASN A 417 -6.73 20.56 52.37
C ASN A 417 -7.65 20.29 51.12
N GLN A 418 -8.95 20.06 51.44
CA GLN A 418 -10.23 20.38 50.75
C GLN A 418 -10.96 19.49 49.68
N SER A 419 -11.98 18.75 50.17
CA SER A 419 -13.47 18.74 49.90
C SER A 419 -14.21 18.27 48.60
N THR A 420 -15.13 17.28 48.79
CA THR A 420 -16.57 17.08 48.32
C THR A 420 -16.94 16.67 46.85
N PRO A 421 -18.17 16.15 46.51
CA PRO A 421 -19.24 15.42 47.25
C PRO A 421 -19.95 14.20 46.54
N THR A 422 -20.66 13.40 47.37
CA THR A 422 -21.98 12.69 47.35
C THR A 422 -22.74 12.19 46.09
N GLN A 423 -23.24 10.94 46.18
CA GLN A 423 -24.27 10.25 45.36
C GLN A 423 -25.67 10.26 46.01
N VAL A 424 -26.78 10.22 45.23
CA VAL A 424 -28.09 9.57 45.57
C VAL A 424 -28.88 9.22 44.28
N PRO A 425 -29.66 8.10 44.20
CA PRO A 425 -30.57 7.76 43.09
C PRO A 425 -32.07 7.76 43.47
N THR A 426 -32.99 7.95 42.50
CA THR A 426 -34.46 7.83 42.69
C THR A 426 -35.19 7.19 41.49
N LYS A 427 -36.29 6.48 41.79
CA LYS A 427 -37.12 5.52 41.00
C LYS A 427 -38.25 6.15 40.14
N SER A 428 -38.56 5.49 38.99
CA SER A 428 -39.89 5.12 38.37
C SER A 428 -40.98 6.19 38.05
N PRO A 429 -42.10 5.91 37.28
CA PRO A 429 -42.43 4.98 36.16
C PRO A 429 -43.33 5.58 34.99
N ALA A 430 -43.70 4.72 34.01
CA ALA A 430 -45.00 4.58 33.27
C ALA A 430 -45.43 5.41 32.02
N THR A 431 -45.84 4.64 30.97
CA THR A 431 -46.90 4.79 29.91
C THR A 431 -46.73 5.91 28.84
N GLU A 432 -46.89 5.66 27.51
CA GLU A 432 -48.14 5.55 26.71
C GLU A 432 -47.97 4.84 25.33
N GLU A 433 -49.04 4.20 24.83
CA GLU A 433 -49.27 3.74 23.43
C GLU A 433 -49.71 4.91 22.51
N PRO A 434 -49.76 4.75 21.17
CA PRO A 434 -51.05 4.43 20.52
C PRO A 434 -51.02 3.54 19.24
N THR A 435 -51.94 2.56 19.19
CA THR A 435 -53.12 2.39 18.29
C THR A 435 -53.04 2.60 16.74
N GLN A 436 -53.32 1.49 16.02
CA GLN A 436 -54.14 1.26 14.78
C GLN A 436 -53.71 1.72 13.36
N ALA A 437 -53.58 0.73 12.45
CA ALA A 437 -53.97 0.76 11.01
C ALA A 437 -55.46 0.31 10.89
N PRO A 438 -56.21 0.38 9.74
CA PRO A 438 -55.79 0.40 8.31
C PRO A 438 -56.64 1.31 7.36
N THR A 439 -56.27 1.49 6.08
CA THR A 439 -57.23 1.66 4.94
C THR A 439 -56.54 1.39 3.57
N GLU A 440 -57.29 0.64 2.76
CA GLU A 440 -57.23 0.06 1.40
C GLU A 440 -56.61 0.82 0.19
N PRO A 441 -56.33 0.10 -0.92
CA PRO A 441 -55.70 0.60 -2.16
C PRO A 441 -56.75 1.08 -3.19
N PRO A 442 -56.38 1.91 -4.20
CA PRO A 442 -57.28 2.17 -5.32
C PRO A 442 -57.17 1.06 -6.40
N ALA A 443 -58.27 0.33 -6.58
CA ALA A 443 -58.64 -0.40 -7.81
C ALA A 443 -59.46 0.55 -8.71
N THR A 444 -59.01 0.80 -9.96
CA THR A 444 -59.54 0.29 -11.25
C THR A 444 -60.76 1.07 -11.75
N GLU A 445 -60.74 1.62 -12.97
CA GLU A 445 -61.42 1.10 -14.18
C GLU A 445 -61.17 2.07 -15.37
N GLU A 446 -61.15 1.75 -16.67
CA GLU A 446 -61.06 0.55 -17.52
C GLU A 446 -61.01 1.05 -19.02
N PRO A 447 -61.23 0.27 -20.10
CA PRO A 447 -60.24 -0.27 -21.04
C PRO A 447 -60.28 0.30 -22.49
N THR A 448 -59.27 0.02 -23.33
CA THR A 448 -59.45 -0.04 -24.81
C THR A 448 -58.48 -1.03 -25.47
N GLN A 449 -59.07 -2.16 -25.87
CA GLN A 449 -58.88 -2.96 -27.10
C GLN A 449 -57.49 -3.52 -27.49
N ALA A 450 -57.43 -4.86 -27.50
CA ALA A 450 -56.47 -5.68 -28.23
C ALA A 450 -56.71 -5.64 -29.75
N PRO A 451 -55.68 -6.03 -30.53
CA PRO A 451 -55.94 -6.98 -31.61
C PRO A 451 -55.09 -8.25 -31.48
N THR A 452 -55.82 -9.36 -31.56
CA THR A 452 -55.42 -10.73 -31.87
C THR A 452 -54.75 -10.79 -33.25
N GLU A 453 -53.62 -11.50 -33.39
CA GLU A 453 -53.38 -12.54 -34.41
C GLU A 453 -51.96 -13.15 -34.25
N PRO A 454 -51.83 -14.50 -34.22
CA PRO A 454 -50.54 -15.19 -34.09
C PRO A 454 -49.81 -15.34 -35.44
N PRO A 455 -48.46 -15.36 -35.47
CA PRO A 455 -47.75 -15.66 -36.71
C PRO A 455 -47.95 -17.13 -37.09
N ALA A 456 -48.45 -17.34 -38.31
CA ALA A 456 -48.64 -18.64 -38.92
C ALA A 456 -47.29 -19.34 -39.15
N THR A 457 -47.29 -20.63 -38.79
CA THR A 457 -46.28 -21.62 -39.13
C THR A 457 -46.41 -21.96 -40.62
N GLU A 458 -45.34 -21.83 -41.40
CA GLU A 458 -45.19 -22.55 -42.66
C GLU A 458 -44.00 -23.51 -42.57
N GLU A 459 -44.31 -24.79 -42.76
CA GLU A 459 -43.36 -25.89 -42.90
C GLU A 459 -42.81 -25.99 -44.35
N PRO A 460 -41.69 -26.71 -44.55
CA PRO A 460 -40.73 -26.45 -45.62
C PRO A 460 -41.07 -27.18 -46.92
N THR A 461 -40.73 -26.57 -48.07
CA THR A 461 -40.87 -27.22 -49.38
C THR A 461 -39.61 -27.05 -50.23
N GLN A 462 -38.95 -28.20 -50.45
CA GLN A 462 -38.22 -28.67 -51.65
C GLN A 462 -36.84 -28.10 -52.03
N ALA A 463 -35.82 -28.93 -51.73
CA ALA A 463 -34.79 -29.55 -52.58
C ALA A 463 -33.91 -28.70 -53.56
N PRO A 464 -32.62 -29.10 -53.76
CA PRO A 464 -31.57 -28.27 -54.33
C PRO A 464 -31.37 -28.47 -55.85
N THR A 465 -30.99 -27.40 -56.56
CA THR A 465 -30.57 -27.44 -57.96
C THR A 465 -29.10 -27.04 -58.11
N GLU A 466 -28.28 -28.05 -58.38
CA GLU A 466 -27.07 -28.16 -59.24
C GLU A 466 -25.84 -27.21 -59.10
N PRO A 467 -24.61 -27.75 -59.29
CA PRO A 467 -23.35 -27.08 -58.99
C PRO A 467 -22.75 -26.31 -60.19
N PRO A 468 -21.88 -25.30 -59.98
CA PRO A 468 -21.07 -24.78 -61.07
C PRO A 468 -19.85 -25.69 -61.33
N ALA A 469 -19.66 -25.94 -62.62
CA ALA A 469 -18.61 -26.75 -63.22
C ALA A 469 -17.22 -26.11 -63.15
N THR A 470 -16.24 -27.01 -63.13
CA THR A 470 -14.80 -26.87 -63.27
C THR A 470 -14.37 -26.09 -64.52
N GLU A 471 -13.41 -25.17 -64.36
CA GLU A 471 -12.36 -24.92 -65.38
C GLU A 471 -11.01 -24.64 -64.69
N GLU A 472 -10.07 -25.57 -64.87
CA GLU A 472 -8.61 -25.40 -64.78
C GLU A 472 -8.07 -25.43 -66.23
N PRO A 473 -6.87 -24.90 -66.61
CA PRO A 473 -5.62 -25.23 -65.92
C PRO A 473 -4.43 -24.23 -65.97
N THR A 474 -3.38 -24.60 -65.23
CA THR A 474 -1.92 -24.53 -65.54
C THR A 474 -1.08 -23.55 -64.70
N GLN A 475 -0.24 -24.08 -63.80
CA GLN A 475 1.23 -24.07 -63.88
C GLN A 475 1.87 -24.85 -62.70
N ALA A 476 2.76 -25.80 -63.01
CA ALA A 476 3.65 -26.53 -62.08
C ALA A 476 4.92 -25.70 -61.78
N PRO A 477 5.72 -25.99 -60.72
CA PRO A 477 6.74 -27.07 -60.75
C PRO A 477 7.04 -27.84 -59.43
N THR A 478 7.50 -29.10 -59.60
CA THR A 478 8.63 -29.89 -58.97
C THR A 478 8.91 -29.77 -57.44
N GLU A 479 9.09 -30.79 -56.58
CA GLU A 479 9.86 -32.08 -56.58
C GLU A 479 9.31 -33.09 -55.51
N PRO A 480 9.56 -34.42 -55.62
CA PRO A 480 9.10 -35.45 -54.66
C PRO A 480 10.13 -35.85 -53.59
N PRO A 481 9.73 -36.39 -52.41
CA PRO A 481 10.66 -36.93 -51.43
C PRO A 481 11.15 -38.34 -51.82
N VAL A 482 12.46 -38.54 -51.67
CA VAL A 482 13.18 -39.81 -51.87
C VAL A 482 12.89 -40.76 -50.71
N THR A 483 12.55 -42.00 -51.04
CA THR A 483 12.50 -43.16 -50.14
C THR A 483 13.73 -44.03 -50.41
N GLU A 484 14.50 -44.37 -49.39
CA GLU A 484 15.50 -45.45 -49.42
C GLU A 484 15.24 -46.36 -48.20
N GLU A 485 15.31 -47.66 -48.44
CA GLU A 485 14.89 -48.78 -47.59
C GLU A 485 15.98 -49.22 -46.55
N PRO A 486 15.69 -50.20 -45.65
CA PRO A 486 16.32 -50.34 -44.33
C PRO A 486 17.44 -51.38 -44.26
N THR A 487 18.34 -51.32 -43.27
CA THR A 487 18.85 -52.55 -42.59
C THR A 487 19.53 -52.31 -41.22
N GLN A 488 19.20 -53.21 -40.27
CA GLN A 488 19.93 -53.73 -39.10
C GLN A 488 19.72 -53.13 -37.69
N ALA A 489 19.33 -54.05 -36.79
CA ALA A 489 19.00 -53.92 -35.36
C ALA A 489 20.22 -53.68 -34.44
N PRO A 490 20.00 -53.37 -33.15
CA PRO A 490 20.01 -54.46 -32.16
C PRO A 490 18.99 -54.36 -30.99
N THR A 491 18.49 -55.53 -30.59
CA THR A 491 18.30 -56.10 -29.24
C THR A 491 17.90 -55.21 -28.05
N GLU A 492 16.67 -55.38 -27.53
CA GLU A 492 16.31 -55.95 -26.20
C GLU A 492 14.76 -55.89 -26.00
N PRO A 493 14.11 -56.94 -25.45
CA PRO A 493 12.65 -56.97 -25.30
C PRO A 493 12.14 -56.24 -24.05
N PRO A 494 10.91 -55.67 -24.06
CA PRO A 494 10.32 -55.04 -22.88
C PRO A 494 9.88 -56.08 -21.85
N VAL A 495 10.22 -55.83 -20.59
CA VAL A 495 9.70 -56.55 -19.42
C VAL A 495 8.19 -56.30 -19.33
N THR A 496 7.43 -57.38 -19.33
CA THR A 496 5.98 -57.37 -19.06
C THR A 496 5.80 -57.35 -17.54
N GLU A 497 5.21 -56.29 -16.99
CA GLU A 497 4.72 -56.34 -15.60
C GLU A 497 3.42 -57.15 -15.56
N GLU A 498 3.44 -58.23 -14.79
CA GLU A 498 2.26 -59.05 -14.46
C GLU A 498 1.25 -58.25 -13.62
N PRO A 499 -0.05 -58.53 -13.77
CA PRO A 499 -1.09 -57.90 -12.96
C PRO A 499 -1.05 -58.41 -11.51
N THR A 500 -1.09 -57.48 -10.57
CA THR A 500 -1.17 -57.72 -9.12
C THR A 500 -2.42 -58.54 -8.76
N PRO A 501 -2.32 -59.63 -7.98
CA PRO A 501 -3.48 -60.36 -7.47
C PRO A 501 -4.17 -59.58 -6.34
N PRO A 502 -5.49 -59.78 -6.11
CA PRO A 502 -6.25 -59.05 -5.11
C PRO A 502 -5.85 -59.45 -3.69
N GLU A 503 -5.69 -58.46 -2.82
CA GLU A 503 -5.35 -58.63 -1.40
C GLU A 503 -6.51 -59.27 -0.63
N GLU A 504 -6.16 -60.34 0.08
CA GLU A 504 -7.02 -61.22 0.85
C GLU A 504 -7.46 -60.53 2.15
N ALA A 505 -8.77 -60.53 2.40
CA ALA A 505 -9.37 -59.95 3.59
C ALA A 505 -8.89 -60.64 4.88
N THR A 506 -8.32 -59.88 5.81
CA THR A 506 -8.06 -60.33 7.19
C THR A 506 -9.25 -59.96 8.09
N PRO A 507 -9.70 -60.86 8.98
CA PRO A 507 -10.89 -60.64 9.80
C PRO A 507 -10.59 -59.77 11.04
N ALA A 508 -11.63 -59.06 11.49
CA ALA A 508 -11.65 -58.28 12.72
C ALA A 508 -11.41 -59.14 13.97
N PRO A 509 -10.79 -58.60 15.04
CA PRO A 509 -10.89 -59.19 16.37
C PRO A 509 -12.11 -58.63 17.11
N GLU A 510 -13.02 -59.53 17.50
CA GLU A 510 -13.93 -59.33 18.63
C GLU A 510 -13.12 -59.44 19.94
N GLY A 511 -13.38 -58.54 20.90
CA GLY A 511 -12.82 -58.58 22.25
C GLY A 511 -12.73 -57.21 22.91
#